data_AF-A0A441UFW1-F1
#
_entry.id   AF-A0A441UFW1-F1
#
_cell.length_a   1.000
_cell.length_b   1.000
_cell.length_c   1.000
_cell.angle_alpha   90.00
_cell.angle_beta   90.00
_cell.angle_gamma   90.00
#
_symmetry.space_group_name_H-M   'P 1'
#
loop_
_entity.id
_entity.type
_entity.pdbx_description
1 polymer ?
#
loop_
_entity_poly.entity_id
_entity_poly.type
_entity_poly.pdbx_seq_one_letter_code
_entity_poly.pdbx_strand_id
1 'polypeptide(L)'
;VEAFADEYQGRPTPAMGRFSGKREWETLYDGWDIADAIKDLNFVRSDGKTLIPQPHLRFEADQQWTLDDVRGNTLGSPLNALRAMSPDDREKHLAEYRAGFTITPFN
;
A
#
# COMPACT_ATOMS: atom_id res chain seq x y z
N VAL A 1 16.82 10.63 -1.68
CA VAL A 1 16.14 9.39 -2.12
C VAL A 1 16.44 9.22 -3.60
N GLU A 2 17.62 8.70 -3.93
CA GLU A 2 18.09 8.58 -5.32
C GLU A 2 17.79 7.20 -5.93
N ALA A 3 17.46 6.20 -5.11
CA ALA A 3 17.20 4.86 -5.60
C ALA A 3 15.96 4.83 -6.52
N PHE A 4 16.02 4.02 -7.59
CA PHE A 4 14.93 3.77 -8.55
C PHE A 4 14.53 4.96 -9.44
N ALA A 5 15.42 5.93 -9.66
CA ALA A 5 15.29 7.01 -10.64
C ALA A 5 16.08 6.70 -11.93
N ASP A 6 15.77 7.35 -13.05
CA ASP A 6 16.45 7.16 -14.35
C ASP A 6 17.96 7.47 -14.28
N GLU A 7 18.34 8.33 -13.35
CA GLU A 7 19.73 8.63 -12.99
C GLU A 7 19.95 8.44 -11.48
N TYR A 8 21.09 7.85 -11.11
CA TYR A 8 21.55 7.69 -9.74
C TYR A 8 22.93 8.32 -9.62
N GLN A 9 23.07 9.39 -8.82
CA GLN A 9 24.35 10.09 -8.63
C GLN A 9 25.02 10.53 -9.94
N GLY A 10 24.21 11.04 -10.89
CA GLY A 10 24.68 11.46 -12.21
C GLY A 10 25.10 10.31 -13.13
N ARG A 11 24.85 9.05 -12.76
CA ARG A 11 25.02 7.89 -13.64
C ARG A 11 23.68 7.44 -14.19
N PRO A 12 23.56 7.21 -15.51
CA PRO A 12 22.34 6.63 -16.05
C PRO A 12 22.14 5.24 -15.47
N THR A 13 20.90 4.89 -15.16
CA THR A 13 20.53 3.57 -14.67
C THR A 13 19.73 2.82 -15.75
N PRO A 14 20.38 2.33 -16.81
CA PRO A 14 19.71 1.82 -18.01
C PRO A 14 18.81 0.61 -17.77
N ALA A 15 18.95 -0.10 -16.65
CA ALA A 15 18.01 -1.14 -16.22
C ALA A 15 16.79 -0.57 -15.47
N MET A 16 16.96 0.50 -14.71
CA MET A 16 15.89 1.09 -13.89
C MET A 16 14.92 1.92 -14.74
N GLY A 17 15.43 2.65 -15.74
CA GLY A 17 14.60 3.36 -16.73
C GLY A 17 13.86 2.44 -17.71
N ARG A 18 14.11 1.12 -17.67
CA ARG A 18 13.38 0.11 -18.48
C ARG A 18 12.17 -0.49 -17.76
N PHE A 19 12.06 -0.33 -16.43
CA PHE A 19 10.85 -0.75 -15.70
C PHE A 19 9.73 0.25 -15.98
N SER A 20 8.96 -0.03 -17.04
CA SER A 20 7.74 0.69 -17.42
C SER A 20 6.50 0.05 -16.80
N GLY A 21 5.41 0.83 -16.68
CA GLY A 21 4.17 0.42 -16.00
C GLY A 21 4.09 0.88 -14.54
N LYS A 22 3.02 0.49 -13.84
CA LYS A 22 2.89 0.73 -12.40
C LYS A 22 3.68 -0.33 -11.64
N ARG A 23 4.63 0.09 -10.80
CA ARG A 23 5.65 -0.80 -10.22
C ARG A 23 5.12 -1.63 -9.05
N GLU A 24 4.32 -1.00 -8.20
CA GLU A 24 3.81 -1.58 -6.96
C GLU A 24 2.31 -1.29 -6.80
N TRP A 25 1.60 -2.21 -6.15
CA TRP A 25 0.15 -2.13 -5.97
C TRP A 25 -0.23 -0.92 -5.10
N GLU A 26 0.62 -0.55 -4.14
CA GLU A 26 0.42 0.61 -3.27
C GLU A 26 0.36 1.91 -4.07
N THR A 27 1.18 2.06 -5.11
CA THR A 27 1.18 3.24 -5.99
C THR A 27 0.09 3.15 -7.06
N LEU A 28 -0.34 1.94 -7.44
CA LEU A 28 -1.46 1.76 -8.37
C LEU A 28 -2.79 2.19 -7.74
N TYR A 29 -3.02 1.82 -6.49
CA TYR A 29 -4.25 2.04 -5.73
C TYR A 29 -4.11 3.13 -4.66
N ASP A 30 -3.10 3.99 -4.74
CA ASP A 30 -2.91 5.12 -3.82
C ASP A 30 -4.16 6.02 -3.80
N GLY A 31 -4.73 6.21 -2.62
CA GLY A 31 -5.97 6.98 -2.41
C GLY A 31 -7.28 6.21 -2.70
N TRP A 32 -7.23 4.93 -3.09
CA TRP A 32 -8.43 4.12 -3.29
C TRP A 32 -8.98 3.57 -1.98
N ASP A 33 -10.29 3.38 -1.92
CA ASP A 33 -10.92 2.54 -0.90
C ASP A 33 -10.50 1.08 -1.12
N ILE A 34 -10.14 0.38 -0.04
CA ILE A 34 -9.69 -1.00 -0.10
C ILE A 34 -10.76 -1.94 -0.68
N ALA A 35 -12.05 -1.67 -0.43
CA ALA A 35 -13.13 -2.47 -0.99
C ALA A 35 -13.16 -2.35 -2.51
N ASP A 36 -12.90 -1.16 -3.04
CA ASP A 36 -12.88 -0.91 -4.47
C ASP A 36 -11.66 -1.56 -5.13
N ALA A 37 -10.48 -1.50 -4.48
CA ALA A 37 -9.28 -2.18 -4.97
C ALA A 37 -9.43 -3.71 -4.97
N ILE A 38 -10.00 -4.29 -3.91
CA ILE A 38 -10.31 -5.73 -3.81
C ILE A 38 -11.25 -6.17 -4.93
N LYS A 39 -12.27 -5.36 -5.21
CA LYS A 39 -13.25 -5.64 -6.27
C LYS A 39 -12.62 -5.54 -7.67
N ASP A 40 -11.80 -4.53 -7.92
CA ASP A 40 -11.06 -4.35 -9.18
C ASP A 40 -10.12 -5.54 -9.47
N LEU A 41 -9.44 -6.04 -8.44
CA LEU A 41 -8.57 -7.22 -8.52
C LEU A 41 -9.32 -8.56 -8.57
N ASN A 42 -10.66 -8.53 -8.54
CA ASN A 42 -11.52 -9.71 -8.54
C ASN A 42 -11.25 -10.68 -7.37
N PHE A 43 -10.92 -10.14 -6.19
CA PHE A 43 -10.74 -10.90 -4.95
C PHE A 43 -12.04 -11.10 -4.16
N VAL A 44 -13.15 -11.17 -4.89
CA VAL A 44 -14.48 -11.48 -4.39
C VAL A 44 -14.94 -12.83 -4.93
N ARG A 45 -15.81 -13.51 -4.17
CA ARG A 45 -16.42 -14.77 -4.59
C ARG A 45 -17.50 -14.54 -5.65
N SER A 46 -18.12 -15.62 -6.11
CA SER A 46 -19.17 -15.59 -7.14
C SER A 46 -20.42 -14.79 -6.77
N ASP A 47 -20.64 -14.50 -5.49
CA ASP A 47 -21.72 -13.63 -5.03
C ASP A 47 -21.41 -12.13 -5.19
N GLY A 48 -20.20 -11.79 -5.63
CA GLY A 48 -19.75 -10.43 -5.92
C GLY A 48 -19.48 -9.55 -4.70
N LYS A 49 -19.56 -10.10 -3.48
CA LYS A 49 -19.39 -9.32 -2.24
C LYS A 49 -18.56 -10.01 -1.16
N THR A 50 -18.57 -11.34 -1.07
CA THR A 50 -17.83 -12.07 -0.05
C THR A 50 -16.36 -12.11 -0.44
N LEU A 51 -15.46 -11.79 0.49
CA LEU A 51 -14.04 -11.78 0.20
C LEU A 51 -13.51 -13.21 0.01
N ILE A 52 -12.64 -13.40 -0.99
CA ILE A 52 -11.78 -14.57 -1.06
C ILE A 52 -10.81 -14.60 0.13
N PRO A 53 -10.01 -13.54 0.39
CA PRO A 53 -9.15 -13.50 1.57
C PRO A 53 -10.01 -13.38 2.83
N GLN A 54 -9.65 -14.14 3.85
CA GLN A 54 -10.30 -14.11 5.16
C GLN A 54 -9.21 -14.06 6.24
N PRO A 55 -9.40 -13.28 7.32
CA PRO A 55 -8.43 -13.20 8.42
C PRO A 55 -8.46 -14.46 9.32
N HIS A 56 -9.28 -15.45 8.97
CA HIS A 56 -9.48 -16.69 9.71
C HIS A 56 -9.96 -17.82 8.80
N LEU A 57 -9.89 -19.05 9.32
CA LEU A 57 -10.36 -20.27 8.64
C LEU A 57 -11.78 -20.69 9.07
N ARG A 58 -12.63 -19.72 9.39
CA ARG A 58 -14.06 -19.95 9.66
C ARG A 58 -14.85 -19.88 8.36
N PHE A 59 -15.66 -20.90 8.10
CA PHE A 59 -16.33 -21.08 6.81
C PHE A 59 -17.84 -20.79 6.84
N GLU A 60 -18.42 -20.62 8.03
CA GLU A 60 -19.83 -20.22 8.17
C GLU A 60 -20.07 -18.86 7.53
N ALA A 61 -21.19 -18.74 6.81
CA ALA A 61 -21.45 -17.60 5.94
C ALA A 61 -21.59 -16.27 6.71
N ASP A 62 -22.06 -16.32 7.96
CA ASP A 62 -22.21 -15.16 8.85
C ASP A 62 -20.89 -14.69 9.48
N GLN A 63 -19.83 -15.48 9.34
CA GLN A 63 -18.50 -15.15 9.86
C GLN A 63 -17.55 -14.67 8.77
N GLN A 64 -17.94 -14.76 7.50
CA GLN A 64 -17.09 -14.38 6.38
C GLN A 64 -17.16 -12.89 6.12
N TRP A 65 -15.97 -12.27 6.04
CA TRP A 65 -15.85 -10.87 5.69
C TRP A 65 -16.30 -10.62 4.27
N THR A 66 -16.90 -9.46 4.07
CA THR A 66 -17.43 -8.94 2.83
C THR A 66 -16.76 -7.61 2.48
N LEU A 67 -17.08 -7.07 1.31
CA LEU A 67 -16.65 -5.72 0.93
C LEU A 67 -17.10 -4.64 1.93
N ASP A 68 -18.21 -4.85 2.65
CA ASP A 68 -18.71 -3.86 3.60
C ASP A 68 -17.86 -3.81 4.88
N ASP A 69 -17.28 -4.93 5.30
CA ASP A 69 -16.44 -5.02 6.51
C ASP A 69 -15.10 -4.26 6.37
N VAL A 70 -14.64 -4.06 5.13
CA VAL A 70 -13.37 -3.40 4.83
C VAL A 70 -13.53 -1.97 4.31
N ARG A 71 -14.76 -1.55 3.96
CA ARG A 71 -15.06 -0.24 3.40
C ARG A 71 -14.67 0.90 4.34
N GLY A 72 -14.22 2.01 3.77
CA GLY A 72 -13.78 3.21 4.50
C GLY A 72 -12.30 3.22 4.85
N ASN A 73 -11.56 2.15 4.53
CA ASN A 73 -10.11 2.13 4.65
C ASN A 73 -9.45 2.52 3.33
N THR A 74 -8.63 3.57 3.37
CA THR A 74 -7.91 4.07 2.19
C THR A 74 -6.52 3.45 2.11
N LEU A 75 -6.16 2.94 0.93
CA LEU A 75 -4.81 2.50 0.63
C LEU A 75 -3.91 3.71 0.41
N GLY A 76 -2.73 3.70 1.01
CA GLY A 76 -1.72 4.74 0.87
C GLY A 76 -0.40 4.19 0.39
N SER A 77 0.25 4.87 -0.55
CA SER A 77 1.62 4.59 -0.97
C SER A 77 2.62 5.32 -0.07
N PRO A 78 3.42 4.60 0.74
CA PRO A 78 4.46 5.23 1.55
C PRO A 78 5.48 5.97 0.68
N LEU A 79 5.74 5.45 -0.53
CA LEU A 79 6.68 6.06 -1.46
C LEU A 79 6.16 7.38 -2.03
N ASN A 80 4.88 7.44 -2.43
CA ASN A 80 4.29 8.69 -2.89
C ASN A 80 4.20 9.71 -1.75
N ALA A 81 3.81 9.27 -0.55
CA ALA A 81 3.79 10.12 0.63
C ALA A 81 5.16 10.75 0.90
N LEU A 82 6.24 9.96 0.92
CA LEU A 82 7.61 10.47 1.10
C LEU A 82 8.06 11.41 -0.02
N ARG A 83 7.65 11.16 -1.26
CA ARG A 83 8.00 12.01 -2.42
C ARG A 83 7.27 13.35 -2.40
N ALA A 84 6.03 13.36 -1.91
CA ALA A 84 5.21 14.57 -1.79
C ALA A 84 5.68 15.52 -0.66
N MET A 85 6.42 15.00 0.33
CA MET A 85 6.99 15.83 1.41
C MET A 85 8.03 16.82 0.88
N SER A 86 8.09 17.99 1.50
CA SER A 86 9.22 18.92 1.34
C SER A 86 10.54 18.28 1.81
N PRO A 87 11.71 18.78 1.40
CA PRO A 87 13.00 18.28 1.88
C PRO A 87 13.11 18.30 3.42
N ASP A 88 12.68 19.39 4.05
CA ASP A 88 12.75 19.58 5.51
C ASP A 88 11.80 18.63 6.25
N ASP A 89 10.56 18.48 5.78
CA ASP A 89 9.59 17.55 6.38
C ASP A 89 10.06 16.11 6.26
N ARG A 90 10.69 15.77 5.13
CA ARG A 90 11.22 14.43 4.87
C ARG A 90 12.40 14.12 5.78
N GLU A 91 13.31 15.07 5.99
CA GLU A 91 14.43 14.89 6.91
C GLU A 91 13.94 14.68 8.34
N LYS A 92 12.98 15.50 8.78
CA LYS A 92 12.32 15.35 10.08
C LYS A 92 11.66 13.99 10.24
N HIS A 93 10.85 13.56 9.27
CA HIS A 93 10.18 12.27 9.28
C HIS A 93 11.18 11.09 9.36
N LEU A 94 12.28 11.15 8.60
CA LEU A 94 13.32 10.13 8.66
C LEU A 94 14.06 10.10 10.00
N ALA A 95 14.28 11.26 10.63
CA ALA A 95 14.89 11.35 11.96
C ALA A 95 13.97 10.73 13.03
N GLU A 96 12.68 11.04 12.99
CA GLU A 96 11.67 10.45 13.88
C GLU A 96 11.58 8.92 13.71
N TYR A 97 11.51 8.44 12.47
CA TYR A 97 11.49 7.00 12.18
C TYR A 97 12.74 6.28 12.71
N ARG A 98 13.94 6.88 12.55
CA ARG A 98 15.21 6.32 13.05
C ARG A 98 15.30 6.31 14.58
N ALA A 99 14.64 7.24 15.26
CA ALA A 99 14.55 7.24 16.71
C ALA A 99 13.74 6.04 17.24
N GLY A 100 12.94 5.41 16.37
CA GLY A 100 12.12 4.25 16.68
C GLY A 100 10.81 4.62 17.37
N PHE A 101 10.02 3.61 17.70
CA PHE A 101 8.73 3.77 18.37
C PHE A 101 8.53 2.66 19.39
N THR A 102 7.75 2.95 20.43
CA THR A 102 7.38 1.96 21.45
C THR A 102 6.16 1.19 20.95
N ILE A 103 6.33 -0.12 20.73
CA ILE A 103 5.21 -1.01 20.41
C ILE A 103 4.43 -1.22 21.71
N THR A 104 3.18 -0.77 21.75
CA THR A 104 2.27 -1.10 22.85
C THR A 104 1.64 -2.45 22.51
N PRO A 105 1.89 -3.52 23.28
CA PRO A 105 1.27 -4.81 23.01
C PRO A 105 -0.25 -4.68 23.19
N PHE A 106 -1.00 -5.27 22.27
CA PHE A 106 -2.44 -5.49 22.44
C PHE A 106 -2.63 -6.66 23.42
N ASN A 107 -3.33 -6.42 24.53
CA ASN A 107 -3.79 -7.43 25.47
C ASN A 107 -5.17 -7.96 25.07
#